data_AF-A0A9X1CZG7-F1
#
_entry.id   AF-A0A9X1CZG7-F1
#
_cell.length_a   1.000
_cell.length_b   1.000
_cell.length_c   1.000
_cell.angle_alpha   90.00
_cell.angle_beta   90.00
_cell.angle_gamma   90.00
#
_symmetry.space_group_name_H-M   'P 1'
#
loop_
_entity.id
_entity.type
_entity.pdbx_description
1 polymer ?
#
loop_
_entity_poly.entity_id
_entity_poly.type
_entity_poly.pdbx_seq_one_letter_code
_entity_poly.pdbx_strand_id
1 'polypeptide(L)'
;MKTAQETLIQFIQKMKDYELYWGELTQKSLDEGTFFEIDEDENCKKQSDEIKKIHQQFLSKKALSLKRARQEAPSFQMPPEYNQTITAERKISDKKYEIDVLENGEKKKTYTLVLEGGEWKIDQMGFMYYDKWKKSRQLF
;
A
#
# COMPACT_ATOMS: atom_id res chain seq x y z
N MET A 1 -0.49 0.69 -22.56
CA MET A 1 -1.34 0.31 -21.41
C MET A 1 -0.45 -0.43 -20.44
N LYS A 2 -0.37 -0.02 -19.17
CA LYS A 2 0.50 -0.69 -18.19
C LYS A 2 0.01 -2.11 -17.95
N THR A 3 0.91 -3.04 -17.64
CA THR A 3 0.53 -4.38 -17.20
C THR A 3 0.06 -4.37 -15.74
N ALA A 4 -0.53 -5.49 -15.28
CA ALA A 4 -0.85 -5.67 -13.87
C ALA A 4 0.42 -5.57 -13.01
N GLN A 5 1.49 -6.25 -13.44
CA GLN A 5 2.78 -6.21 -12.77
C GLN A 5 3.36 -4.78 -12.68
N GLU A 6 3.40 -4.04 -13.78
CA GLU A 6 3.91 -2.66 -13.80
C GLU A 6 3.10 -1.73 -12.89
N THR A 7 1.79 -1.91 -12.85
CA THR A 7 0.90 -1.16 -11.95
C THR A 7 1.25 -1.42 -10.50
N LEU A 8 1.48 -2.69 -10.13
CA LEU A 8 1.86 -3.05 -8.77
C LEU A 8 3.25 -2.50 -8.40
N ILE A 9 4.23 -2.60 -9.29
CA ILE A 9 5.58 -2.04 -9.06
C ILE A 9 5.49 -0.54 -8.77
N GLN A 10 4.71 0.20 -9.56
CA GLN A 10 4.56 1.64 -9.36
C GLN A 10 3.84 1.98 -8.05
N PHE A 11 2.83 1.19 -7.68
CA PHE A 11 2.17 1.34 -6.39
C PHE A 11 3.15 1.14 -5.23
N ILE A 12 3.90 0.03 -5.23
CA ILE A 12 4.90 -0.29 -4.20
C ILE A 12 5.95 0.82 -4.10
N GLN A 13 6.47 1.29 -5.25
CA GLN A 13 7.46 2.36 -5.27
C GLN A 13 6.91 3.67 -4.69
N LYS A 14 5.70 4.09 -5.09
CA LYS A 14 5.11 5.32 -4.56
C LYS A 14 4.83 5.26 -3.07
N MET A 15 4.39 4.09 -2.58
CA MET A 15 4.19 3.88 -1.14
C MET A 15 5.53 3.93 -0.39
N LYS A 16 6.58 3.33 -0.95
CA LYS A 16 7.94 3.40 -0.40
C LYS A 16 8.45 4.84 -0.34
N ASP A 17 8.31 5.61 -1.42
CA ASP A 17 8.76 7.00 -1.48
C ASP A 17 8.01 7.88 -0.46
N TYR A 18 6.69 7.65 -0.32
CA TYR A 18 5.87 8.31 0.71
C TYR A 18 6.36 7.99 2.12
N GLU A 19 6.57 6.70 2.46
CA GLU A 19 7.05 6.31 3.79
C GLU A 19 8.43 6.86 4.11
N LEU A 20 9.36 6.83 3.14
CA LEU A 20 10.71 7.36 3.33
C LEU A 20 10.67 8.86 3.59
N TYR A 21 9.92 9.62 2.79
CA TYR A 21 9.81 11.06 2.95
C TYR A 21 9.28 11.46 4.33
N TRP A 22 8.15 10.88 4.74
CA TRP A 22 7.55 11.20 6.03
C TRP A 22 8.35 10.65 7.20
N GLY A 23 8.96 9.47 7.05
CA GLY A 23 9.86 8.89 8.04
C GLY A 23 11.11 9.74 8.29
N GLU A 24 11.76 10.25 7.24
CA GLU A 24 12.90 11.16 7.36
C GLU A 24 12.51 12.48 8.02
N LEU A 25 11.33 13.02 7.68
CA LEU A 25 10.82 14.26 8.28
C LEU A 25 10.56 14.09 9.78
N THR A 26 9.99 12.96 10.18
CA THR A 26 9.76 12.60 11.59
C THR A 26 11.07 12.36 12.35
N GLN A 27 12.05 11.67 11.74
CA GLN A 27 13.34 11.45 12.38
C GLN A 27 14.09 12.76 12.59
N LYS A 28 14.09 13.64 11.60
CA LYS A 28 14.74 14.94 11.67
C LYS A 28 14.16 15.81 12.81
N SER A 29 12.84 15.81 12.98
CA SER A 29 12.22 16.59 14.06
C SER A 29 12.45 16.01 15.46
N LEU A 30 12.61 14.68 15.56
CA LEU A 30 13.06 14.04 16.80
C LEU A 30 14.52 14.43 17.13
N ASP A 31 15.41 14.39 16.13
CA ASP A 31 16.83 14.72 16.30
C ASP A 31 17.05 16.20 16.65
N GLU A 32 16.25 17.10 16.06
CA GLU A 32 16.32 18.55 16.29
C GLU A 32 15.56 19.01 17.55
N GLY A 33 14.83 18.10 18.23
CA GLY A 33 14.02 18.44 19.40
C GLY A 33 12.80 19.32 19.11
N THR A 34 12.49 19.52 17.83
CA THR A 34 11.38 20.35 17.33
C THR A 34 10.10 19.54 17.09
N PHE A 35 10.06 18.27 17.51
CA PHE A 35 8.91 17.39 17.33
C PHE A 35 7.58 18.00 17.80
N PHE A 36 7.60 18.78 18.89
CA PHE A 36 6.43 19.47 19.43
C PHE A 36 6.14 20.85 18.79
N GLU A 37 7.01 21.36 17.92
CA GLU A 37 6.83 22.61 17.17
C GLU A 37 6.27 22.38 15.76
N ILE A 38 6.16 21.12 15.34
CA ILE A 38 5.47 20.76 14.11
C ILE A 38 3.99 21.08 14.29
N ASP A 39 3.39 21.81 13.34
CA ASP A 39 1.93 21.92 13.22
C ASP A 39 1.38 20.52 12.89
N GLU A 40 1.17 19.71 13.94
CA GLU A 40 0.73 18.31 13.87
C GLU A 40 -0.53 18.20 13.02
N ASP A 41 -1.42 19.19 13.10
CA ASP A 41 -2.67 19.23 12.35
C ASP A 41 -2.45 19.47 10.84
N GLU A 42 -1.55 20.38 10.46
CA GLU A 42 -1.28 20.64 9.04
C GLU A 42 -0.53 19.47 8.39
N ASN A 43 0.45 18.88 9.09
CA ASN A 43 1.19 17.75 8.56
C ASN A 43 0.37 16.46 8.54
N CYS A 44 -0.50 16.21 9.53
CA CYS A 44 -1.45 15.09 9.46
C CYS A 44 -2.39 15.21 8.25
N LYS A 45 -2.85 16.42 7.91
CA LYS A 45 -3.66 16.65 6.71
C LYS A 45 -2.88 16.37 5.44
N LYS A 46 -1.64 16.88 5.32
CA LYS A 46 -0.76 16.63 4.17
C LYS A 46 -0.48 15.14 3.98
N GLN A 47 -0.13 14.43 5.05
CA GLN A 47 0.06 12.98 5.06
C GLN A 47 -1.18 12.25 4.56
N SER A 48 -2.36 12.61 5.08
CA SER A 48 -3.63 12.00 4.70
C SER A 48 -3.99 12.27 3.22
N ASP A 49 -3.77 13.48 2.73
CA ASP A 49 -4.10 13.84 1.36
C ASP A 49 -3.19 13.17 0.33
N GLU A 50 -1.90 13.05 0.62
CA GLU A 50 -0.93 12.36 -0.24
C GLU A 50 -1.22 10.87 -0.35
N ILE A 51 -1.44 10.18 0.78
CA ILE A 51 -1.76 8.75 0.76
C ILE A 51 -3.10 8.48 0.06
N LYS A 52 -4.10 9.36 0.24
CA LYS A 52 -5.38 9.30 -0.48
C LYS A 52 -5.18 9.42 -2.00
N LYS A 53 -4.32 10.32 -2.48
CA LYS A 53 -4.01 10.47 -3.92
C LYS A 53 -3.39 9.19 -4.48
N ILE A 54 -2.45 8.58 -3.76
CA ILE A 54 -1.86 7.30 -4.17
C ILE A 54 -2.95 6.22 -4.23
N HIS A 55 -3.75 6.08 -3.17
CA HIS A 55 -4.82 5.09 -3.14
C HIS A 55 -5.85 5.29 -4.27
N GLN A 56 -6.30 6.52 -4.53
CA GLN A 56 -7.23 6.82 -5.63
C GLN A 56 -6.66 6.45 -7.01
N GLN A 57 -5.34 6.56 -7.18
CA GLN A 57 -4.69 6.24 -8.44
C GLN A 57 -4.61 4.72 -8.69
N PHE A 58 -4.35 3.92 -7.66
CA PHE A 58 -4.01 2.50 -7.83
C PHE A 58 -5.07 1.52 -7.35
N LEU A 59 -5.95 1.89 -6.42
CA LEU A 59 -6.95 0.98 -5.85
C LEU A 59 -8.22 0.92 -6.72
N SER A 60 -8.87 -0.24 -6.71
CA SER A 60 -10.15 -0.46 -7.37
C SER A 60 -11.26 0.34 -6.68
N LYS A 61 -12.37 0.62 -7.39
CA LYS A 61 -13.54 1.26 -6.75
C LYS A 61 -14.03 0.47 -5.55
N LYS A 62 -13.99 -0.86 -5.64
CA LYS A 62 -14.36 -1.77 -4.56
C LYS A 62 -13.41 -1.62 -3.38
N ALA A 63 -12.10 -1.63 -3.59
CA ALA A 63 -11.11 -1.43 -2.54
C ALA A 63 -11.26 -0.06 -1.86
N LEU A 64 -11.51 1.00 -2.63
CA LEU A 64 -11.78 2.35 -2.11
C LEU A 64 -13.09 2.44 -1.30
N SER A 65 -14.12 1.68 -1.70
CA SER A 65 -15.42 1.68 -1.01
C SER A 65 -15.41 0.95 0.32
N LEU A 66 -14.44 0.05 0.53
CA LEU A 66 -14.21 -0.63 1.79
C LEU A 66 -13.57 0.38 2.76
N LYS A 67 -14.40 1.28 3.32
CA LYS A 67 -14.06 2.24 4.39
C LYS A 67 -13.51 1.54 5.64
N ARG A 68 -12.27 1.04 5.61
CA ARG A 68 -11.56 0.58 6.79
C ARG A 68 -10.19 1.24 6.88
N ALA A 69 -10.03 2.00 7.97
CA ALA A 69 -8.84 2.40 8.72
C ALA A 69 -7.55 2.84 8.00
N ARG A 70 -7.11 2.27 6.86
CA ARG A 70 -5.81 2.62 6.25
C ARG A 70 -5.79 3.92 5.44
N GLN A 71 -6.95 4.47 5.07
CA GLN A 71 -7.01 5.86 4.56
C GLN A 71 -6.82 6.89 5.69
N GLU A 72 -6.91 6.46 6.96
CA GLU A 72 -6.93 7.29 8.18
C GLU A 72 -5.88 6.89 9.23
N ALA A 73 -5.11 5.83 9.01
CA ALA A 73 -4.05 5.37 9.91
C ALA A 73 -2.67 5.72 9.34
N PRO A 74 -2.14 6.92 9.62
CA PRO A 74 -0.74 7.25 9.39
C PRO A 74 0.21 6.53 10.36
N SER A 75 -0.32 5.73 11.29
CA SER A 75 0.47 5.14 12.38
C SER A 75 0.94 3.73 12.07
N PHE A 76 2.08 3.60 11.40
CA PHE A 76 2.91 2.42 11.61
C PHE A 76 4.35 2.84 11.94
N GLN A 77 4.66 2.75 13.23
CA GLN A 77 6.01 2.43 13.68
C GLN A 77 6.42 1.10 13.02
N MET A 78 7.09 1.13 11.88
CA MET A 78 8.06 0.12 11.43
C MET A 78 8.68 0.52 10.07
N PRO A 79 10.00 0.34 9.88
CA PRO A 79 10.73 0.69 8.65
C PRO A 79 10.30 -0.21 7.45
N PRO A 80 10.54 0.22 6.20
CA PRO A 80 9.51 0.36 5.16
C PRO A 80 8.78 -0.94 4.81
N GLU A 81 7.43 -0.91 4.82
CA GLU A 81 6.55 -2.04 4.50
C GLU A 81 6.59 -2.45 3.00
N TYR A 82 7.37 -1.71 2.21
CA TYR A 82 7.38 -1.78 0.74
C TYR A 82 8.71 -2.17 0.11
N ASN A 83 9.64 -2.76 0.88
CA ASN A 83 10.75 -3.54 0.31
C ASN A 83 10.24 -4.90 -0.20
N GLN A 84 9.42 -4.83 -1.25
CA GLN A 84 8.69 -5.96 -1.81
C GLN A 84 9.29 -6.36 -3.16
N THR A 85 9.64 -7.63 -3.30
CA THR A 85 10.12 -8.21 -4.56
C THR A 85 9.03 -9.08 -5.15
N ILE A 86 8.70 -8.88 -6.43
CA ILE A 86 7.75 -9.73 -7.14
C ILE A 86 8.37 -11.10 -7.35
N THR A 87 7.63 -12.14 -6.96
CA THR A 87 8.10 -13.53 -7.01
C THR A 87 7.32 -14.40 -7.98
N ALA A 88 6.03 -14.14 -8.15
CA ALA A 88 5.20 -14.85 -9.11
C ALA A 88 4.04 -13.98 -9.59
N GLU A 89 3.64 -14.18 -10.84
CA GLU A 89 2.44 -13.61 -11.43
C GLU A 89 1.56 -14.76 -11.94
N ARG A 90 0.28 -14.71 -11.58
CA ARG A 90 -0.72 -15.72 -11.93
C ARG A 90 -1.90 -15.05 -12.62
N LYS A 91 -2.12 -15.40 -13.89
CA LYS A 91 -3.30 -14.97 -14.63
C LYS A 91 -4.51 -15.77 -14.16
N ILE A 92 -5.49 -15.10 -13.56
CA ILE A 92 -6.77 -15.71 -13.18
C ILE A 92 -7.79 -15.57 -14.31
N SER A 93 -7.80 -14.41 -14.97
CA SER A 93 -8.58 -14.15 -16.19
C SER A 93 -7.95 -13.01 -16.98
N ASP A 94 -8.48 -12.69 -18.17
CA ASP A 94 -8.02 -11.52 -18.94
C ASP A 94 -8.19 -10.18 -18.21
N LYS A 95 -9.03 -10.16 -17.18
CA LYS A 95 -9.33 -8.98 -16.36
C LYS A 95 -8.89 -9.12 -14.91
N LYS A 96 -8.14 -10.18 -14.56
CA LYS A 96 -7.74 -10.45 -13.18
C LYS A 96 -6.41 -11.18 -13.08
N TYR A 97 -5.51 -10.63 -12.29
CA TYR A 97 -4.21 -11.24 -11.95
C TYR A 97 -4.03 -11.33 -10.45
N GLU A 98 -3.26 -12.31 -10.01
CA GLU A 98 -2.74 -12.42 -8.65
C GLU A 98 -1.21 -12.38 -8.71
N ILE A 99 -0.60 -11.48 -7.96
CA ILE A 99 0.83 -11.24 -7.95
C ILE A 99 1.35 -11.45 -6.54
N ASP A 100 2.28 -12.38 -6.41
CA ASP A 100 2.92 -12.70 -5.15
C ASP A 100 4.18 -11.88 -4.99
N VAL A 101 4.34 -11.28 -3.81
CA VAL A 101 5.54 -10.52 -3.45
C VAL A 101 6.12 -11.01 -2.14
N LEU A 102 7.45 -10.93 -2.02
CA LEU A 102 8.19 -11.14 -0.78
C LEU A 102 8.61 -9.79 -0.21
N GLU A 103 8.19 -9.52 1.02
CA GLU A 103 8.62 -8.40 1.84
C GLU A 103 9.84 -8.83 2.68
N ASN A 104 10.95 -8.10 2.53
CA ASN A 104 12.22 -8.36 3.23
C ASN A 104 12.70 -9.82 3.13
N GLY A 105 12.37 -10.52 2.05
CA GLY A 105 12.75 -11.92 1.82
C GLY A 105 12.01 -12.97 2.65
N GLU A 106 11.12 -12.57 3.57
CA GLU A 106 10.52 -13.49 4.54
C GLU A 106 8.99 -13.55 4.50
N LYS A 107 8.32 -12.41 4.27
CA LYS A 107 6.86 -12.33 4.36
C LYS A 107 6.24 -12.31 2.97
N LYS A 108 5.39 -13.30 2.68
CA LYS A 108 4.68 -13.34 1.41
C LYS A 108 3.34 -12.61 1.49
N LYS A 109 3.18 -11.61 0.63
CA LYS A 109 1.89 -10.93 0.35
C LYS A 109 1.41 -11.34 -1.05
N THR A 110 0.10 -11.43 -1.26
CA THR A 110 -0.51 -11.67 -2.57
C THR A 110 -1.44 -10.52 -2.91
N TYR A 111 -1.17 -9.84 -4.02
CA TYR A 111 -1.98 -8.75 -4.54
C TYR A 111 -2.89 -9.26 -5.65
N THR A 112 -4.18 -8.97 -5.55
CA THR A 112 -5.14 -9.20 -6.63
C THR A 112 -5.33 -7.90 -7.39
N LEU A 113 -5.07 -7.93 -8.69
CA LEU A 113 -5.32 -6.82 -9.59
C LEU A 113 -6.46 -7.14 -10.54
N VAL A 114 -7.29 -6.14 -10.80
CA VAL A 114 -8.46 -6.21 -11.69
C VAL A 114 -8.39 -5.12 -12.73
N LEU A 115 -8.91 -5.39 -13.93
CA LEU A 115 -8.98 -4.40 -14.99
C LEU A 115 -10.29 -3.62 -14.88
N GLU A 116 -10.20 -2.33 -14.50
CA GLU A 116 -11.33 -1.41 -14.35
C GLU A 116 -11.17 -0.22 -15.30
N GLY A 117 -12.13 -0.01 -16.20
CA GLY A 117 -12.12 1.16 -17.09
C GLY A 117 -10.91 1.23 -18.05
N GLY A 118 -10.25 0.11 -18.33
CA GLY A 118 -9.04 0.05 -19.15
C GLY A 118 -7.73 0.24 -18.38
N GLU A 119 -7.78 0.38 -17.05
CA GLU A 119 -6.62 0.46 -16.17
C GLU A 119 -6.59 -0.72 -15.19
N TRP A 120 -5.41 -1.24 -14.90
CA TRP A 120 -5.26 -2.20 -13.81
C TRP A 120 -5.34 -1.47 -12.48
N LYS A 121 -6.08 -2.05 -11.54
CA LYS A 121 -6.28 -1.54 -10.19
C LYS A 121 -6.10 -2.67 -9.18
N ILE A 122 -5.58 -2.35 -8.02
CA ILE A 122 -5.43 -3.28 -6.91
C ILE A 122 -6.79 -3.43 -6.22
N ASP A 123 -7.36 -4.62 -6.30
CA ASP A 123 -8.62 -4.95 -5.63
C ASP A 123 -8.38 -5.51 -4.23
N GLN A 124 -7.36 -6.36 -4.10
CA GLN A 124 -7.11 -7.09 -2.87
C GLN A 124 -5.62 -7.25 -2.54
N MET A 125 -5.30 -7.38 -1.25
CA MET A 125 -3.98 -7.69 -0.72
C MET A 125 -4.19 -8.69 0.43
N GLY A 126 -3.63 -9.90 0.30
CA GLY A 126 -3.67 -10.95 1.31
C GLY A 126 -2.29 -11.25 1.88
N PHE A 127 -2.23 -11.77 3.11
CA PHE A 127 -1.02 -12.22 3.77
C PHE A 127 -1.02 -13.75 3.90
N MET A 128 0.06 -14.41 3.47
CA MET A 128 0.12 -15.88 3.40
C MET A 128 -0.01 -16.57 4.77
N TYR A 129 0.35 -15.90 5.87
CA TYR A 129 0.27 -16.48 7.23
C TYR A 129 -1.15 -16.60 7.78
N TYR A 130 -2.16 -15.94 7.19
CA TYR A 130 -3.55 -16.01 7.67
C TYR A 130 -4.44 -16.97 6.88
N ASP A 131 -3.91 -17.61 5.82
CA ASP A 131 -4.75 -18.27 4.81
C ASP A 131 -5.01 -19.77 5.05
N LYS A 132 -4.45 -20.40 6.10
CA LYS A 132 -4.77 -21.81 6.36
C LYS A 132 -6.12 -22.03 7.04
N TRP A 133 -6.67 -21.08 7.79
CA TRP A 133 -7.97 -21.27 8.44
C TRP A 133 -8.73 -19.94 8.54
N LYS A 134 -9.81 -19.85 7.74
CA LYS A 134 -10.76 -18.74 7.56
C LYS A 134 -10.36 -17.77 6.43
N LYS A 135 -11.15 -17.86 5.35
CA LYS A 135 -11.52 -16.72 4.49
C LYS A 135 -12.13 -15.63 5.38
N SER A 136 -11.29 -14.91 6.11
CA SER A 136 -11.68 -13.76 6.88
C SER A 136 -12.01 -12.66 5.89
N ARG A 137 -13.26 -12.18 5.90
CA ARG A 137 -13.71 -10.93 5.24
C ARG A 137 -13.04 -9.67 5.84
N GLN A 138 -11.95 -9.85 6.56
CA GLN A 138 -11.20 -8.82 7.24
C GLN A 138 -9.75 -9.07 6.85
N LEU A 139 -9.21 -8.19 6.01
CA LEU A 139 -7.83 -7.70 6.00
C LEU A 139 -7.70 -6.78 4.77
N PHE A 140 -8.35 -5.62 4.89
CA PHE A 140 -8.04 -4.38 4.18
C PHE A 140 -7.86 -3.32 5.26
#